data_AF-A0A7C0YZ39-F1
#
_entry.id   AF-A0A7C0YZ39-F1
#
_cell.length_a   1.000
_cell.length_b   1.000
_cell.length_c   1.000
_cell.angle_alpha   90.00
_cell.angle_beta   90.00
_cell.angle_gamma   90.00
#
_symmetry.space_group_name_H-M   'P 1'
#
loop_
_entity.id
_entity.type
_entity.pdbx_description
1 polymer ?
#
loop_
_entity_poly.entity_id
_entity_poly.type
_entity_poly.pdbx_seq_one_letter_code
_entity_poly.pdbx_strand_id
1 'polypeptide(L)'
;MRKRNIKRKKDSSRRLAFVFLLIFVIVVLVSLRVFNINLFSKGNESVKIYFYEEDSKELVWERHTIPKFSHIEEKIKRICLEIVRGPKNSSLSRVVDPNTKIIGVETKEDIAIVSFSKEIKNRILPGISGEAASLYSIVNSIVANTPLRRVQILINDKPDNFYWDSVSISEPLNMLTSSLPQGRKAIIYFFDKNATFPILYETEIPEPEDRIRWARIVFDKLKSGPSGIYKDYLIPTVPKIANLKDIRIEGDVLTLDFTSDILSYTGFGSASENAFMYSIILSMTEIPGINKVLFLVDGEVQDTIGGNFDTSKPLTRWYFDLNPPPEGMIGYPIYYIYKIKDKYFITPITKFTKEEVDGVNTIFNGLKNPPVGLETFIPKSAKIVSHSLKGDTLKIDIKIDLSFIDSKTKERLFLKELVYTFTDALNIDKLDISINGKKPNLPFGTNIENPISRAEV
;
A
#
# COMPACT_ATOMS: atom_id res chain seq x y z
N MET A 1 75.52 -59.79 41.88
CA MET A 1 75.06 -58.39 42.11
C MET A 1 74.66 -57.57 40.85
N ARG A 2 74.80 -58.06 39.60
CA ARG A 2 74.57 -57.24 38.38
C ARG A 2 73.13 -57.14 37.82
N LYS A 3 72.22 -58.10 38.09
CA LYS A 3 70.86 -58.11 37.49
C LYS A 3 69.85 -57.11 38.12
N ARG A 4 70.06 -56.67 39.37
CA ARG A 4 69.12 -55.76 40.08
C ARG A 4 69.24 -54.29 39.64
N ASN A 5 70.44 -53.85 39.23
CA ASN A 5 70.69 -52.47 38.76
C ASN A 5 70.16 -52.18 37.35
N ILE A 6 70.13 -53.18 36.46
CA ILE A 6 69.61 -53.01 35.09
C ILE A 6 68.07 -52.83 35.09
N LYS A 7 67.37 -53.52 36.00
CA LYS A 7 65.90 -53.42 36.12
C LYS A 7 65.45 -52.05 36.67
N ARG A 8 66.18 -51.48 37.64
CA ARG A 8 65.92 -50.11 38.16
C ARG A 8 66.20 -49.01 37.13
N LYS A 9 67.27 -49.14 36.32
CA LYS A 9 67.60 -48.17 35.26
C LYS A 9 66.61 -48.20 34.09
N LYS A 10 66.04 -49.37 33.79
CA LYS A 10 64.98 -49.55 32.78
C LYS A 10 63.62 -48.99 33.25
N ASP A 11 63.36 -49.02 34.56
CA ASP A 11 62.13 -48.47 35.13
C ASP A 11 62.18 -46.94 35.26
N SER A 12 63.34 -46.36 35.60
CA SER A 12 63.49 -44.89 35.64
C SER A 12 63.44 -44.25 34.25
N SER A 13 63.99 -44.91 33.22
CA SER A 13 63.93 -44.44 31.83
C SER A 13 62.51 -44.48 31.26
N ARG A 14 61.70 -45.49 31.62
CA ARG A 14 60.27 -45.53 31.26
C ARG A 14 59.46 -44.45 31.95
N ARG A 15 59.73 -44.16 33.22
CA ARG A 15 59.10 -43.04 33.95
C ARG A 15 59.49 -41.69 33.34
N LEU A 16 60.76 -41.53 32.97
CA LEU A 16 61.23 -40.31 32.31
C LEU A 16 60.56 -40.10 30.95
N ALA A 17 60.48 -41.16 30.13
CA ALA A 17 59.80 -41.11 28.84
C ALA A 17 58.29 -40.79 28.98
N PHE A 18 57.64 -41.33 30.01
CA PHE A 18 56.24 -41.02 30.31
C PHE A 18 56.04 -39.56 30.72
N VAL A 19 56.95 -39.00 31.54
CA VAL A 19 56.92 -37.58 31.92
C VAL A 19 57.13 -36.68 30.70
N PHE A 20 58.07 -37.01 29.80
CA PHE A 20 58.25 -36.25 28.55
C PHE A 20 57.04 -36.33 27.63
N LEU A 21 56.40 -37.50 27.51
CA LEU A 21 55.15 -37.65 26.76
C LEU A 21 54.04 -36.79 27.37
N LEU A 22 53.91 -36.79 28.71
CA LEU A 22 52.91 -35.99 29.40
C LEU A 22 53.13 -34.49 29.17
N ILE A 23 54.38 -34.02 29.28
CA ILE A 23 54.75 -32.63 29.00
C ILE A 23 54.45 -32.31 27.53
N PHE A 24 54.81 -33.18 26.59
CA PHE A 24 54.53 -32.98 25.18
C PHE A 24 53.02 -32.87 24.91
N VAL A 25 52.20 -33.75 25.49
CA VAL A 25 50.74 -33.69 25.38
C VAL A 25 50.20 -32.40 25.98
N ILE A 26 50.70 -31.96 27.14
CA ILE A 26 50.30 -30.69 27.76
C ILE A 26 50.68 -29.51 26.85
N VAL A 27 51.88 -29.50 26.28
CA VAL A 27 52.34 -28.45 25.35
C VAL A 27 51.50 -28.46 24.09
N VAL A 28 51.16 -29.62 23.52
CA VAL A 28 50.27 -29.73 22.35
C VAL A 28 48.86 -29.24 22.69
N LEU A 29 48.30 -29.61 23.84
CA LEU A 29 46.98 -29.15 24.28
C LEU A 29 46.97 -27.64 24.54
N VAL A 30 48.01 -27.08 25.16
CA VAL A 30 48.17 -25.64 25.37
C VAL A 30 48.35 -24.93 24.03
N SER A 31 49.13 -25.49 23.11
CA SER A 31 49.34 -24.94 21.76
C SER A 31 48.05 -24.96 20.95
N LEU A 32 47.28 -26.04 20.98
CA LEU A 32 45.95 -26.13 20.36
C LEU A 32 44.97 -25.14 20.99
N ARG A 33 45.06 -24.90 22.30
CA ARG A 33 44.23 -23.91 23.00
C ARG A 33 44.62 -22.48 22.62
N VAL A 34 45.91 -22.16 22.60
CA VAL A 34 46.45 -20.85 22.18
C VAL A 34 46.19 -20.59 20.70
N PHE A 35 46.33 -21.61 19.85
CA PHE A 35 46.04 -21.52 18.42
C PHE A 35 44.53 -21.33 18.15
N ASN A 36 43.65 -22.03 18.89
CA ASN A 36 42.21 -21.74 18.86
C ASN A 36 41.88 -20.33 19.37
N ILE A 37 42.52 -19.87 20.44
CA ILE A 37 42.29 -18.51 20.98
C ILE A 37 42.72 -17.42 19.99
N ASN A 38 43.79 -17.63 19.22
CA ASN A 38 44.25 -16.69 18.19
C ASN A 38 43.45 -16.77 16.87
N LEU A 39 42.88 -17.92 16.50
CA LEU A 39 41.91 -17.99 15.39
C LEU A 39 40.57 -17.33 15.73
N PHE A 40 40.22 -17.25 17.02
CA PHE A 40 39.04 -16.56 17.53
C PHE A 40 39.40 -15.25 18.26
N SER A 41 40.23 -14.40 17.65
CA SER A 41 40.27 -12.99 18.10
C SER A 41 38.86 -12.41 17.88
N LYS A 42 38.06 -12.36 18.96
CA LYS A 42 36.70 -11.82 19.03
C LYS A 42 36.73 -10.31 18.91
N GLY A 43 37.20 -9.81 17.77
CA GLY A 43 37.07 -8.40 17.43
C GLY A 43 35.61 -8.08 17.14
N ASN A 44 35.17 -6.94 17.64
CA ASN A 44 33.88 -6.35 17.36
C ASN A 44 34.08 -5.09 16.53
N GLU A 45 33.21 -4.83 15.57
CA GLU A 45 33.15 -3.61 14.78
C GLU A 45 31.88 -2.82 15.12
N SER A 46 32.00 -1.50 15.18
CA SER A 46 30.86 -0.62 15.40
C SER A 46 30.23 -0.21 14.09
N VAL A 47 28.90 -0.34 14.00
CA VAL A 47 28.10 0.02 12.81
C VAL A 47 26.97 0.96 13.17
N LYS A 48 26.54 1.77 12.20
CA LYS A 48 25.37 2.66 12.31
C LYS A 48 24.12 1.93 11.82
N ILE A 49 23.09 1.79 12.65
CA ILE A 49 21.81 1.19 12.24
C ILE A 49 20.74 2.27 12.34
N TYR A 50 20.01 2.50 11.26
CA TYR A 50 18.96 3.52 11.19
C TYR A 50 17.63 2.91 11.62
N PHE A 51 16.92 3.58 12.54
CA PHE A 51 15.56 3.23 12.97
C PHE A 51 14.65 4.44 12.90
N TYR A 52 13.35 4.19 12.93
CA TYR A 52 12.33 5.23 12.82
C TYR A 52 12.08 5.89 14.18
N GLU A 53 12.03 7.21 14.20
CA GLU A 53 11.58 7.98 15.37
C GLU A 53 10.21 8.57 15.07
N GLU A 54 9.19 8.16 15.83
CA GLU A 54 7.79 8.47 15.52
C GLU A 54 7.47 9.97 15.62
N ASP A 55 8.08 10.67 16.58
CA ASP A 55 7.84 12.08 16.85
C ASP A 55 8.36 12.99 15.73
N SER A 56 9.59 12.75 15.26
CA SER A 56 10.20 13.49 14.16
C SER A 56 9.77 12.98 12.78
N LYS A 57 9.28 11.74 12.70
CA LYS A 57 9.02 11.00 11.45
C LYS A 57 10.27 10.86 10.59
N GLU A 58 11.44 10.72 11.21
CA GLU A 58 12.74 10.61 10.54
C GLU A 58 13.42 9.27 10.84
N LEU A 59 14.48 8.99 10.06
CA LEU A 59 15.40 7.90 10.35
C LEU A 59 16.59 8.41 11.16
N VAL A 60 16.69 7.95 12.40
CA VAL A 60 17.80 8.26 13.31
C VAL A 60 18.68 7.03 13.43
N TRP A 61 20.00 7.23 13.35
CA TRP A 61 20.94 6.12 13.55
C TRP A 61 21.30 5.93 15.02
N GLU A 62 21.41 4.68 15.44
CA GLU A 62 22.05 4.30 16.69
C GLU A 62 23.23 3.36 16.44
N ARG A 63 24.11 3.28 17.44
CA ARG A 63 25.36 2.51 17.34
C ARG A 63 25.12 1.06 17.75
N HIS A 64 25.35 0.15 16.81
CA HIS A 64 25.39 -1.29 17.08
C HIS A 64 26.82 -1.81 16.99
N THR A 65 26.98 -3.04 17.47
CA THR A 65 28.25 -3.76 17.47
C THR A 65 28.02 -5.10 16.81
N ILE A 66 28.73 -5.36 15.71
CA ILE A 66 28.72 -6.66 15.05
C ILE A 66 30.08 -7.34 15.23
N PRO A 67 30.16 -8.68 15.23
CA PRO A 67 31.46 -9.33 15.26
C PRO A 67 32.24 -9.02 13.95
N LYS A 68 33.56 -9.24 13.95
CA LYS A 68 34.39 -9.15 12.73
C LYS A 68 33.94 -10.12 11.64
N PHE A 69 34.02 -9.68 10.39
CA PHE A 69 33.62 -10.40 9.18
C PHE A 69 34.82 -10.58 8.25
N SER A 70 34.75 -11.57 7.38
CA SER A 70 35.84 -11.88 6.43
C SER A 70 35.63 -11.24 5.05
N HIS A 71 34.38 -10.95 4.69
CA HIS A 71 34.00 -10.34 3.40
C HIS A 71 32.73 -9.49 3.54
N ILE A 72 32.44 -8.68 2.53
CA ILE A 72 31.43 -7.61 2.60
C ILE A 72 29.99 -8.14 2.71
N GLU A 73 29.68 -9.27 2.06
CA GLU A 73 28.36 -9.92 2.11
C GLU A 73 28.04 -10.36 3.55
N GLU A 74 29.04 -10.85 4.28
CA GLU A 74 28.87 -11.22 5.69
C GLU A 74 28.62 -9.99 6.57
N LYS A 75 29.29 -8.86 6.29
CA LYS A 75 29.01 -7.58 6.96
C LYS A 75 27.57 -7.14 6.74
N ILE A 76 27.11 -7.13 5.49
CA ILE A 76 25.75 -6.75 5.11
C ILE A 76 24.73 -7.65 5.79
N LYS A 77 24.93 -8.98 5.76
CA LYS A 77 24.06 -9.94 6.45
C LYS A 77 23.94 -9.63 7.94
N ARG A 78 25.04 -9.27 8.60
CA ARG A 78 25.06 -8.92 10.04
C ARG A 78 24.36 -7.59 10.32
N ILE A 79 24.53 -6.58 9.45
CA ILE A 79 23.79 -5.31 9.52
C ILE A 79 22.28 -5.58 9.43
N CYS A 80 21.84 -6.36 8.44
CA CYS A 80 20.43 -6.74 8.30
C CYS A 80 19.90 -7.50 9.53
N LEU A 81 20.72 -8.38 10.13
CA LEU A 81 20.35 -9.07 11.38
C LEU A 81 20.19 -8.10 12.56
N GLU A 82 20.98 -7.03 12.66
CA GLU A 82 20.78 -5.99 13.66
C GLU A 82 19.47 -5.22 13.44
N ILE A 83 19.11 -4.92 12.19
CA ILE A 83 17.82 -4.29 11.87
C ILE A 83 16.65 -5.19 12.29
N VAL A 84 16.72 -6.50 12.00
CA VAL A 84 15.70 -7.48 12.42
C VAL A 84 15.64 -7.61 13.94
N ARG A 85 16.75 -7.48 14.67
CA ARG A 85 16.73 -7.43 16.15
C ARG A 85 15.95 -6.24 16.67
N GLY A 86 15.99 -5.11 15.95
CA GLY A 86 15.31 -3.87 16.31
C GLY A 86 16.17 -2.96 17.19
N PRO A 87 15.65 -1.78 17.54
CA PRO A 87 16.41 -0.78 18.26
C PRO A 87 16.66 -1.16 19.72
N LYS A 88 17.76 -0.64 20.28
CA LYS A 88 18.07 -0.68 21.71
C LYS A 88 17.47 0.52 22.44
N ASN A 89 17.40 1.67 21.78
CA ASN A 89 16.76 2.85 22.32
C ASN A 89 15.23 2.71 22.26
N SER A 90 14.56 2.81 23.41
CA SER A 90 13.10 2.68 23.51
C SER A 90 12.31 3.82 22.88
N SER A 91 12.96 4.94 22.54
CA SER A 91 12.33 6.03 21.77
C SER A 91 12.30 5.77 20.27
N LEU A 92 13.01 4.75 19.79
CA LEU A 92 13.02 4.36 18.38
C LEU A 92 12.10 3.17 18.15
N SER A 93 11.41 3.19 17.02
CA SER A 93 10.47 2.16 16.59
C SER A 93 11.18 1.04 15.83
N ARG A 94 10.68 -0.19 16.03
CA ARG A 94 11.04 -1.33 15.19
C ARG A 94 10.56 -1.08 13.75
N VAL A 95 11.41 -1.42 12.79
CA VAL A 95 11.18 -1.13 11.36
C VAL A 95 11.00 -2.39 10.49
N VAL A 96 11.38 -3.58 10.96
CA VAL A 96 11.17 -4.85 10.25
C VAL A 96 10.56 -5.91 11.18
N ASP A 97 9.70 -6.79 10.65
CA ASP A 97 9.12 -7.92 11.39
C ASP A 97 10.23 -8.80 11.99
N PRO A 98 10.18 -9.13 13.30
CA PRO A 98 11.22 -9.90 13.97
C PRO A 98 11.40 -11.32 13.44
N ASN A 99 10.44 -11.85 12.69
CA ASN A 99 10.51 -13.17 12.05
C ASN A 99 11.16 -13.13 10.64
N THR A 100 11.51 -11.94 10.16
CA THR A 100 12.18 -11.77 8.86
C THR A 100 13.53 -12.47 8.85
N LYS A 101 13.77 -13.27 7.81
CA LYS A 101 15.04 -13.96 7.57
C LYS A 101 15.78 -13.32 6.40
N ILE A 102 17.10 -13.29 6.50
CA ILE A 102 17.98 -12.94 5.38
C ILE A 102 18.28 -14.23 4.62
N ILE A 103 17.75 -14.34 3.41
CA ILE A 103 17.87 -15.53 2.56
C ILE A 103 19.23 -15.53 1.86
N GLY A 104 19.57 -14.41 1.21
CA GLY A 104 20.77 -14.28 0.40
C GLY A 104 21.33 -12.86 0.46
N VAL A 105 22.64 -12.75 0.33
CA VAL A 105 23.34 -11.48 0.14
C VAL A 105 24.40 -11.70 -0.93
N GLU A 106 24.34 -10.87 -1.96
CA GLU A 106 25.31 -10.82 -3.04
C GLU A 106 25.75 -9.37 -3.25
N THR A 107 26.95 -9.19 -3.81
CA THR A 107 27.39 -7.88 -4.27
C THR A 107 27.70 -7.95 -5.76
N LYS A 108 27.29 -6.89 -6.48
CA LYS A 108 27.61 -6.71 -7.89
C LYS A 108 27.94 -5.25 -8.11
N GLU A 109 29.18 -4.96 -8.52
CA GLU A 109 29.68 -3.60 -8.69
C GLU A 109 29.51 -2.77 -7.41
N ASP A 110 28.69 -1.71 -7.43
CA ASP A 110 28.37 -0.84 -6.29
C ASP A 110 27.01 -1.17 -5.64
N ILE A 111 26.40 -2.31 -5.99
CA ILE A 111 25.06 -2.74 -5.54
C ILE A 111 25.18 -3.89 -4.53
N ALA A 112 24.54 -3.74 -3.37
CA ALA A 112 24.20 -4.85 -2.49
C ALA A 112 22.86 -5.45 -2.91
N ILE A 113 22.82 -6.72 -3.27
CA ILE A 113 21.58 -7.45 -3.56
C ILE A 113 21.23 -8.26 -2.33
N VAL A 114 20.11 -7.94 -1.67
CA VAL A 114 19.70 -8.57 -0.42
C VAL A 114 18.33 -9.19 -0.58
N SER A 115 18.25 -10.50 -0.35
CA SER A 115 17.03 -11.28 -0.40
C SER A 115 16.51 -11.55 1.01
N PHE A 116 15.25 -11.20 1.24
CA PHE A 116 14.56 -11.41 2.52
C PHE A 116 13.42 -12.42 2.38
N SER A 117 13.04 -13.04 3.49
CA SER A 117 11.82 -13.84 3.54
C SER A 117 10.57 -12.98 3.44
N LYS A 118 9.44 -13.59 3.06
CA LYS A 118 8.15 -12.90 2.84
C LYS A 118 7.68 -12.03 4.01
N GLU A 119 8.11 -12.32 5.23
CA GLU A 119 7.78 -11.57 6.45
C GLU A 119 8.28 -10.12 6.39
N ILE A 120 9.23 -9.79 5.51
CA ILE A 120 9.62 -8.39 5.22
C ILE A 120 8.43 -7.54 4.76
N LYS A 121 7.39 -8.17 4.18
CA LYS A 121 6.14 -7.52 3.75
C LYS A 121 5.13 -7.30 4.86
N ASN A 122 5.38 -7.80 6.07
CA ASN A 122 4.47 -7.59 7.18
C ASN A 122 4.54 -6.12 7.61
N ARG A 123 3.40 -5.43 7.48
CA ARG A 123 3.25 -4.04 7.92
C ARG A 123 3.32 -3.97 9.44
N ILE A 124 4.42 -3.44 9.96
CA ILE A 124 4.58 -3.19 11.40
C ILE A 124 4.53 -1.70 11.77
N LEU A 125 4.64 -0.82 10.78
CA LEU A 125 4.48 0.63 10.91
C LEU A 125 3.31 1.10 10.03
N PRO A 126 2.56 2.13 10.44
CA PRO A 126 1.43 2.64 9.68
C PRO A 126 1.87 3.50 8.48
N GLY A 127 1.00 3.53 7.47
CA GLY A 127 1.10 4.44 6.33
C GLY A 127 2.34 4.26 5.44
N ILE A 128 2.52 5.21 4.54
CA ILE A 128 3.65 5.23 3.59
C ILE A 128 4.96 5.62 4.27
N SER A 129 4.93 6.55 5.23
CA SER A 129 6.12 6.93 5.98
C SER A 129 6.68 5.74 6.75
N GLY A 130 5.83 4.87 7.31
CA GLY A 130 6.24 3.61 7.94
C GLY A 130 6.82 2.60 6.95
N GLU A 131 6.24 2.48 5.75
CA GLU A 131 6.78 1.63 4.66
C GLU A 131 8.17 2.11 4.24
N ALA A 132 8.32 3.41 4.02
CA ALA A 132 9.57 4.02 3.64
C ALA A 132 10.61 3.93 4.77
N ALA A 133 10.21 4.09 6.04
CA ALA A 133 11.10 3.93 7.18
C ALA A 133 11.67 2.51 7.27
N SER A 134 10.82 1.50 7.03
CA SER A 134 11.24 0.10 6.95
C SER A 134 12.26 -0.15 5.84
N LEU A 135 11.96 0.30 4.63
CA LEU A 135 12.85 0.14 3.48
C LEU A 135 14.17 0.90 3.66
N TYR A 136 14.11 2.19 3.98
CA TYR A 136 15.29 3.04 4.06
C TYR A 136 16.10 2.81 5.33
N SER A 137 15.54 2.20 6.38
CA SER A 137 16.35 1.64 7.47
C SER A 137 17.37 0.64 6.92
N ILE A 138 16.94 -0.27 6.03
CA ILE A 138 17.80 -1.28 5.40
C ILE A 138 18.81 -0.61 4.48
N VAL A 139 18.33 0.21 3.54
CA VAL A 139 19.17 0.86 2.54
C VAL A 139 20.23 1.76 3.21
N ASN A 140 19.83 2.65 4.11
CA ASN A 140 20.74 3.59 4.76
C ASN A 140 21.74 2.89 5.67
N SER A 141 21.33 1.82 6.38
CA SER A 141 22.25 1.06 7.23
C SER A 141 23.28 0.29 6.40
N ILE A 142 22.93 -0.24 5.23
CA ILE A 142 23.91 -0.91 4.37
C ILE A 142 24.89 0.11 3.78
N VAL A 143 24.37 1.17 3.16
CA VAL A 143 25.21 2.19 2.49
C VAL A 143 26.10 2.93 3.49
N ALA A 144 25.60 3.28 4.68
CA ALA A 144 26.40 4.00 5.68
C ALA A 144 27.56 3.18 6.28
N ASN A 145 27.58 1.86 6.09
CA ASN A 145 28.59 0.97 6.67
C ASN A 145 29.40 0.20 5.61
N THR A 146 29.20 0.47 4.32
CA THR A 146 29.88 -0.23 3.22
C THR A 146 30.35 0.77 2.15
N PRO A 147 31.30 0.40 1.27
CA PRO A 147 31.64 1.21 0.10
C PRO A 147 30.57 1.19 -1.01
N LEU A 148 29.50 0.39 -0.84
CA LEU A 148 28.42 0.24 -1.82
C LEU A 148 27.51 1.46 -1.76
N ARG A 149 26.91 1.82 -2.90
CA ARG A 149 26.08 3.02 -3.04
C ARG A 149 24.60 2.71 -3.17
N ARG A 150 24.28 1.50 -3.64
CA ARG A 150 22.93 1.08 -3.98
C ARG A 150 22.57 -0.24 -3.33
N VAL A 151 21.29 -0.43 -3.06
CA VAL A 151 20.74 -1.66 -2.49
C VAL A 151 19.55 -2.12 -3.31
N GLN A 152 19.62 -3.34 -3.85
CA GLN A 152 18.50 -4.03 -4.46
C GLN A 152 17.87 -4.97 -3.43
N ILE A 153 16.55 -4.86 -3.26
CA ILE A 153 15.78 -5.73 -2.37
C ILE A 153 15.12 -6.82 -3.20
N LEU A 154 15.21 -8.07 -2.74
CA LEU A 154 14.50 -9.22 -3.30
C LEU A 154 13.66 -9.89 -2.20
N ILE A 155 12.62 -10.60 -2.60
CA ILE A 155 11.71 -11.31 -1.70
C ILE A 155 11.66 -12.78 -2.12
N ASN A 156 12.14 -13.68 -1.26
CA ASN A 156 12.34 -15.08 -1.59
C ASN A 156 13.13 -15.29 -2.91
N ASP A 157 14.26 -14.57 -3.03
CA ASP A 157 15.17 -14.58 -4.17
C ASP A 157 14.55 -14.13 -5.50
N LYS A 158 13.39 -13.47 -5.45
CA LYS A 158 12.68 -12.95 -6.62
C LYS A 158 12.54 -11.42 -6.55
N PRO A 159 12.65 -10.73 -7.69
CA PRO A 159 12.31 -9.31 -7.75
C PRO A 159 10.82 -9.12 -7.47
N ASP A 160 10.49 -7.95 -6.92
CA ASP A 160 9.13 -7.49 -6.71
C ASP A 160 9.07 -6.00 -7.09
N ASN A 161 7.89 -5.48 -7.38
CA ASN A 161 7.73 -4.09 -7.79
C ASN A 161 7.69 -3.15 -6.59
N PHE A 162 7.09 -3.59 -5.49
CA PHE A 162 6.83 -2.77 -4.31
C PHE A 162 7.33 -3.43 -3.03
N TYR A 163 7.83 -2.64 -2.09
CA TYR A 163 8.31 -3.13 -0.81
C TYR A 163 7.17 -3.74 0.01
N TRP A 164 6.14 -2.95 0.37
CA TRP A 164 4.88 -3.50 0.88
C TRP A 164 3.81 -3.41 -0.22
N ASP A 165 3.38 -2.20 -0.56
CA ASP A 165 2.42 -1.94 -1.66
C ASP A 165 2.48 -0.52 -2.25
N SER A 166 3.43 0.32 -1.82
CA SER A 166 3.47 1.73 -2.20
C SER A 166 4.85 2.22 -2.62
N VAL A 167 5.92 1.78 -1.95
CA VAL A 167 7.28 2.23 -2.24
C VAL A 167 7.96 1.25 -3.18
N SER A 168 8.42 1.74 -4.33
CA SER A 168 9.02 0.89 -5.37
C SER A 168 10.36 0.30 -4.92
N ILE A 169 10.57 -0.98 -5.26
CA ILE A 169 11.86 -1.69 -5.12
C ILE A 169 12.27 -2.37 -6.43
N SER A 170 11.66 -1.99 -7.55
CA SER A 170 11.96 -2.58 -8.86
C SER A 170 13.37 -2.26 -9.35
N GLU A 171 13.95 -1.17 -8.84
CA GLU A 171 15.30 -0.71 -9.16
C GLU A 171 16.16 -0.59 -7.90
N PRO A 172 17.51 -0.66 -8.01
CA PRO A 172 18.41 -0.48 -6.88
C PRO A 172 18.29 0.93 -6.27
N LEU A 173 18.17 0.98 -4.94
CA LEU A 173 17.90 2.20 -4.18
C LEU A 173 19.18 2.83 -3.63
N ASN A 174 19.28 4.16 -3.71
CA ASN A 174 20.33 4.93 -3.04
C ASN A 174 19.95 5.22 -1.59
N MET A 175 20.93 5.59 -0.79
CA MET A 175 20.69 6.14 0.55
C MET A 175 19.74 7.34 0.48
N LEU A 176 18.69 7.33 1.30
CA LEU A 176 17.80 8.47 1.45
C LEU A 176 18.48 9.52 2.32
N THR A 177 18.66 10.71 1.76
CA THR A 177 19.25 11.87 2.44
C THR A 177 18.24 12.99 2.71
N SER A 178 17.01 12.84 2.20
CA SER A 178 15.89 13.74 2.43
C SER A 178 14.93 13.18 3.49
N SER A 179 13.86 13.93 3.78
CA SER A 179 12.74 13.43 4.60
C SER A 179 12.13 12.16 4.00
N LEU A 180 11.59 11.31 4.88
CA LEU A 180 10.84 10.13 4.44
C LEU A 180 9.66 10.53 3.55
N PRO A 181 9.42 9.80 2.44
CA PRO A 181 8.21 9.96 1.64
C PRO A 181 6.96 9.99 2.52
N GLN A 182 6.17 11.04 2.36
CA GLN A 182 4.87 11.14 3.04
C GLN A 182 3.78 10.54 2.16
N GLY A 183 2.78 9.97 2.81
CA GLY A 183 1.57 9.50 2.15
C GLY A 183 0.52 10.60 2.07
N ARG A 184 -0.23 10.61 0.98
CA ARG A 184 -1.52 11.31 0.90
C ARG A 184 -2.64 10.30 0.74
N LYS A 185 -3.82 10.63 1.26
CA LYS A 185 -5.01 9.84 1.03
C LYS A 185 -5.37 9.86 -0.46
N ALA A 186 -5.75 8.69 -0.97
CA ALA A 186 -6.26 8.51 -2.30
C ALA A 186 -7.44 7.54 -2.28
N ILE A 187 -8.33 7.72 -3.24
CA ILE A 187 -9.45 6.82 -3.49
C ILE A 187 -9.13 6.04 -4.76
N ILE A 188 -9.25 4.73 -4.66
CA ILE A 188 -9.10 3.81 -5.78
C ILE A 188 -10.32 2.91 -5.79
N TYR A 189 -10.82 2.57 -6.97
CA TYR A 189 -11.96 1.68 -7.13
C TYR A 189 -11.49 0.30 -7.55
N PHE A 190 -11.80 -0.71 -6.73
CA PHE A 190 -11.72 -2.11 -7.13
C PHE A 190 -13.15 -2.65 -7.28
N PHE A 191 -13.30 -3.94 -7.54
CA PHE A 191 -14.61 -4.59 -7.61
C PHE A 191 -14.75 -5.66 -6.54
N ASP A 192 -15.99 -5.95 -6.16
CA ASP A 192 -16.31 -7.06 -5.28
C ASP A 192 -15.95 -8.41 -5.92
N LYS A 193 -16.01 -9.51 -5.14
CA LYS A 193 -15.64 -10.87 -5.61
C LYS A 193 -16.43 -11.34 -6.83
N ASN A 194 -17.62 -10.79 -7.08
CA ASN A 194 -18.47 -11.14 -8.20
C ASN A 194 -18.34 -10.19 -9.40
N ALA A 195 -17.38 -9.25 -9.38
CA ALA A 195 -17.23 -8.22 -10.42
C ALA A 195 -18.53 -7.45 -10.72
N THR A 196 -19.38 -7.27 -9.70
CA THR A 196 -20.71 -6.67 -9.84
C THR A 196 -20.70 -5.20 -9.42
N PHE A 197 -20.05 -4.88 -8.30
CA PHE A 197 -20.09 -3.55 -7.72
C PHE A 197 -18.68 -2.93 -7.62
N PRO A 198 -18.49 -1.69 -8.09
CA PRO A 198 -17.26 -0.94 -7.82
C PRO A 198 -17.23 -0.57 -6.33
N ILE A 199 -16.15 -0.91 -5.65
CA ILE A 199 -15.97 -0.65 -4.23
C ILE A 199 -14.94 0.46 -4.05
N LEU A 200 -15.34 1.53 -3.36
CA LEU A 200 -14.46 2.62 -2.97
C LEU A 200 -13.45 2.10 -1.93
N TYR A 201 -12.18 2.09 -2.33
CA TYR A 201 -11.05 1.71 -1.48
C TYR A 201 -10.19 2.94 -1.16
N GLU A 202 -10.22 3.33 0.12
CA GLU A 202 -9.36 4.38 0.65
C GLU A 202 -7.97 3.82 0.96
N THR A 203 -6.94 4.48 0.45
CA THR A 203 -5.55 4.09 0.64
C THR A 203 -4.65 5.31 0.76
N GLU A 204 -3.37 5.08 0.98
CA GLU A 204 -2.35 6.11 0.83
C GLU A 204 -1.54 5.87 -0.44
N ILE A 205 -1.15 6.97 -1.10
CA ILE A 205 -0.18 6.98 -2.20
C ILE A 205 0.98 7.91 -1.82
N PRO A 206 2.22 7.65 -2.32
CA PRO A 206 3.30 8.61 -2.15
C PRO A 206 2.88 9.96 -2.71
N GLU A 207 3.26 11.06 -2.07
CA GLU A 207 2.95 12.40 -2.59
C GLU A 207 3.46 12.54 -4.03
N PRO A 208 2.57 12.69 -5.03
CA PRO A 208 2.97 12.74 -6.42
C PRO A 208 3.50 14.14 -6.78
N GLU A 209 4.57 14.19 -7.56
CA GLU A 209 5.18 15.44 -8.04
C GLU A 209 4.23 16.24 -8.94
N ASP A 210 3.41 15.55 -9.73
CA ASP A 210 2.39 16.11 -10.61
C ASP A 210 1.22 15.12 -10.83
N ARG A 211 0.22 15.55 -11.63
CA ARG A 211 -0.96 14.72 -11.93
C ARG A 211 -0.65 13.49 -12.80
N ILE A 212 0.38 13.54 -13.65
CA ILE A 212 0.80 12.40 -14.47
C ILE A 212 1.40 11.32 -13.57
N ARG A 213 2.26 11.72 -12.63
CA ARG A 213 2.83 10.83 -11.62
C ARG A 213 1.76 10.26 -10.71
N TRP A 214 0.75 11.06 -10.32
CA TRP A 214 -0.40 10.57 -9.58
C TRP A 214 -1.12 9.45 -10.35
N ALA A 215 -1.47 9.69 -11.61
CA ALA A 215 -2.15 8.69 -12.45
C ALA A 215 -1.33 7.41 -12.62
N ARG A 216 0.00 7.53 -12.79
CA ARG A 216 0.91 6.39 -12.82
C ARG A 216 0.81 5.55 -11.54
N ILE A 217 0.90 6.19 -10.38
CA ILE A 217 0.83 5.50 -9.08
C ILE A 217 -0.52 4.81 -8.89
N VAL A 218 -1.63 5.46 -9.26
CA VAL A 218 -2.98 4.88 -9.19
C VAL A 218 -3.10 3.67 -10.11
N PHE A 219 -2.61 3.77 -11.35
CA PHE A 219 -2.58 2.65 -12.29
C PHE A 219 -1.78 1.46 -11.75
N ASP A 220 -0.58 1.71 -11.23
CA ASP A 220 0.27 0.64 -10.70
C ASP A 220 -0.35 -0.03 -9.47
N LYS A 221 -1.07 0.72 -8.63
CA LYS A 221 -1.86 0.15 -7.53
C LYS A 221 -3.02 -0.71 -8.04
N LEU A 222 -3.79 -0.24 -9.02
CA LEU A 222 -4.83 -1.04 -9.66
C LEU A 222 -4.28 -2.34 -10.25
N LYS A 223 -3.13 -2.28 -10.94
CA LYS A 223 -2.42 -3.43 -11.51
C LYS A 223 -1.86 -4.39 -10.47
N SER A 224 -1.39 -3.87 -9.33
CA SER A 224 -0.99 -4.69 -8.18
C SER A 224 -2.18 -5.42 -7.56
N GLY A 225 -3.36 -4.82 -7.61
CA GLY A 225 -4.59 -5.31 -7.02
C GLY A 225 -4.79 -4.82 -5.58
N PRO A 226 -5.92 -5.19 -4.94
CA PRO A 226 -6.22 -4.80 -3.57
C PRO A 226 -5.12 -5.29 -2.60
N SER A 227 -4.85 -4.54 -1.54
CA SER A 227 -3.84 -4.89 -0.53
C SER A 227 -4.41 -5.10 0.88
N GLY A 228 -3.59 -5.63 1.79
CA GLY A 228 -3.96 -5.86 3.19
C GLY A 228 -5.23 -6.69 3.36
N ILE A 229 -6.09 -6.27 4.28
CA ILE A 229 -7.37 -6.94 4.58
C ILE A 229 -8.31 -6.98 3.37
N TYR A 230 -8.15 -6.11 2.37
CA TYR A 230 -9.07 -5.98 1.25
C TYR A 230 -8.88 -7.07 0.18
N LYS A 231 -7.72 -7.74 0.17
CA LYS A 231 -7.45 -8.90 -0.72
C LYS A 231 -8.51 -9.99 -0.62
N ASP A 232 -9.06 -10.18 0.56
CA ASP A 232 -10.06 -11.22 0.83
C ASP A 232 -11.47 -10.83 0.35
N TYR A 233 -11.71 -9.55 0.04
CA TYR A 233 -13.04 -9.02 -0.29
C TYR A 233 -13.15 -8.47 -1.71
N LEU A 234 -12.05 -8.03 -2.31
CA LEU A 234 -12.02 -7.37 -3.62
C LEU A 234 -11.22 -8.17 -4.64
N ILE A 235 -11.44 -7.93 -5.93
CA ILE A 235 -10.70 -8.56 -7.03
C ILE A 235 -9.70 -7.59 -7.66
N PRO A 236 -8.57 -8.09 -8.20
CA PRO A 236 -7.76 -7.31 -9.12
C PRO A 236 -8.55 -7.06 -10.41
N THR A 237 -8.53 -5.83 -10.90
CA THR A 237 -9.30 -5.40 -12.08
C THR A 237 -8.43 -5.11 -13.30
N VAL A 238 -7.14 -4.88 -13.10
CA VAL A 238 -6.18 -4.62 -14.19
C VAL A 238 -5.30 -5.85 -14.41
N PRO A 239 -5.31 -6.44 -15.63
CA PRO A 239 -4.54 -7.65 -15.90
C PRO A 239 -3.04 -7.35 -15.91
N LYS A 240 -2.21 -8.35 -15.56
CA LYS A 240 -0.75 -8.17 -15.45
C LYS A 240 -0.08 -7.75 -16.77
N ILE A 241 -0.68 -8.14 -17.90
CA ILE A 241 -0.23 -7.78 -19.25
C ILE A 241 -0.50 -6.31 -19.61
N ALA A 242 -1.40 -5.62 -18.90
CA ALA A 242 -1.67 -4.21 -19.14
C ALA A 242 -0.46 -3.36 -18.73
N ASN A 243 0.28 -2.85 -19.70
CA ASN A 243 1.37 -1.90 -19.48
C ASN A 243 1.01 -0.58 -20.14
N LEU A 244 1.43 0.52 -19.51
CA LEU A 244 1.28 1.85 -20.09
C LEU A 244 2.62 2.29 -20.67
N LYS A 245 2.60 2.69 -21.94
CA LYS A 245 3.68 3.34 -22.66
C LYS A 245 3.81 4.80 -22.27
N ASP A 246 2.68 5.49 -22.12
CA ASP A 246 2.63 6.92 -21.83
C ASP A 246 1.38 7.30 -21.03
N ILE A 247 1.42 8.46 -20.35
CA ILE A 247 0.26 9.13 -19.74
C ILE A 247 0.34 10.61 -20.11
N ARG A 248 -0.74 11.16 -20.66
CA ARG A 248 -0.85 12.58 -21.01
C ARG A 248 -2.09 13.20 -20.37
N ILE A 249 -2.04 14.51 -20.14
CA ILE A 249 -3.20 15.28 -19.67
C ILE A 249 -3.37 16.48 -20.58
N GLU A 250 -4.54 16.60 -21.21
CA GLU A 250 -4.93 17.70 -22.07
C GLU A 250 -6.27 18.26 -21.58
N GLY A 251 -6.26 19.46 -21.00
CA GLY A 251 -7.45 20.02 -20.33
C GLY A 251 -7.89 19.15 -19.15
N ASP A 252 -9.11 18.60 -19.23
CA ASP A 252 -9.71 17.69 -18.25
C ASP A 252 -9.68 16.22 -18.68
N VAL A 253 -9.01 15.90 -19.79
CA VAL A 253 -8.86 14.55 -20.33
C VAL A 253 -7.51 13.97 -19.92
N LEU A 254 -7.55 12.81 -19.29
CA LEU A 254 -6.36 12.00 -19.00
C LEU A 254 -6.26 10.85 -20.01
N THR A 255 -5.19 10.84 -20.79
CA THR A 255 -4.93 9.81 -21.79
C THR A 255 -4.00 8.74 -21.21
N LEU A 256 -4.45 7.49 -21.26
CA LEU A 256 -3.68 6.30 -20.91
C LEU A 256 -3.30 5.55 -22.20
N ASP A 257 -2.02 5.59 -22.57
CA ASP A 257 -1.51 4.88 -23.76
C ASP A 257 -0.96 3.52 -23.35
N PHE A 258 -1.64 2.44 -23.73
CA PHE A 258 -1.27 1.07 -23.43
C PHE A 258 -0.33 0.50 -24.50
N THR A 259 0.50 -0.47 -24.12
CA THR A 259 1.23 -1.30 -25.08
C THR A 259 0.28 -2.28 -25.77
N SER A 260 0.54 -2.65 -27.04
CA SER A 260 -0.29 -3.59 -27.82
C SER A 260 -0.57 -4.94 -27.15
N ASP A 261 0.26 -5.37 -26.19
CA ASP A 261 0.07 -6.60 -25.44
C ASP A 261 -1.33 -6.73 -24.84
N ILE A 262 -1.98 -5.61 -24.47
CA ILE A 262 -3.33 -5.62 -23.90
C ILE A 262 -4.39 -6.18 -24.86
N LEU A 263 -4.22 -6.00 -26.17
CA LEU A 263 -5.15 -6.49 -27.19
C LEU A 263 -5.11 -8.02 -27.34
N SER A 264 -4.05 -8.66 -26.85
CA SER A 264 -3.92 -10.12 -26.84
C SER A 264 -4.54 -10.77 -25.59
N TYR A 265 -5.06 -9.98 -24.66
CA TYR A 265 -5.59 -10.49 -23.40
C TYR A 265 -6.94 -11.19 -23.57
N THR A 266 -6.93 -12.52 -23.47
CA THR A 266 -8.13 -13.37 -23.61
C THR A 266 -8.97 -13.48 -22.33
N GLY A 267 -8.58 -12.81 -21.23
CA GLY A 267 -9.31 -12.85 -19.95
C GLY A 267 -10.43 -11.81 -19.83
N PHE A 268 -10.65 -10.99 -20.85
CA PHE A 268 -11.82 -10.12 -20.92
C PHE A 268 -13.07 -10.93 -21.31
N GLY A 269 -13.94 -11.14 -20.32
CA GLY A 269 -15.37 -11.37 -20.54
C GLY A 269 -16.13 -10.10 -20.15
N SER A 270 -17.43 -10.06 -20.42
CA SER A 270 -18.27 -8.86 -20.18
C SER A 270 -18.12 -8.28 -18.75
N ALA A 271 -18.15 -9.13 -17.72
CA ALA A 271 -18.00 -8.68 -16.33
C ALA A 271 -16.57 -8.23 -15.99
N SER A 272 -15.53 -8.90 -16.49
CA SER A 272 -14.14 -8.53 -16.18
C SER A 272 -13.68 -7.29 -16.98
N GLU A 273 -14.16 -7.11 -18.21
CA GLU A 273 -13.93 -5.89 -18.97
C GLU A 273 -14.65 -4.70 -18.32
N ASN A 274 -15.88 -4.89 -17.83
CA ASN A 274 -16.58 -3.87 -17.05
C ASN A 274 -15.73 -3.48 -15.83
N ALA A 275 -15.32 -4.45 -15.00
CA ALA A 275 -14.50 -4.18 -13.84
C ALA A 275 -13.18 -3.45 -14.18
N PHE A 276 -12.52 -3.83 -15.28
CA PHE A 276 -11.33 -3.17 -15.80
C PHE A 276 -11.59 -1.69 -16.13
N MET A 277 -12.54 -1.42 -17.03
CA MET A 277 -12.83 -0.07 -17.50
C MET A 277 -13.27 0.84 -16.34
N TYR A 278 -14.20 0.37 -15.51
CA TYR A 278 -14.75 1.17 -14.42
C TYR A 278 -13.76 1.43 -13.30
N SER A 279 -12.95 0.44 -12.93
CA SER A 279 -11.91 0.64 -11.91
C SER A 279 -10.93 1.75 -12.32
N ILE A 280 -10.54 1.79 -13.60
CA ILE A 280 -9.64 2.82 -14.12
C ILE A 280 -10.36 4.17 -14.18
N ILE A 281 -11.52 4.26 -14.83
CA ILE A 281 -12.21 5.53 -15.04
C ILE A 281 -12.57 6.19 -13.71
N LEU A 282 -13.16 5.45 -12.77
CA LEU A 282 -13.53 5.98 -11.46
C LEU A 282 -12.28 6.39 -10.66
N SER A 283 -11.18 5.63 -10.72
CA SER A 283 -9.97 5.97 -9.97
C SER A 283 -9.21 7.16 -10.57
N MET A 284 -9.13 7.27 -11.89
CA MET A 284 -8.41 8.37 -12.55
C MET A 284 -9.16 9.70 -12.41
N THR A 285 -10.49 9.66 -12.38
CA THR A 285 -11.32 10.86 -12.18
C THR A 285 -11.44 11.28 -10.70
N GLU A 286 -10.77 10.58 -9.78
CA GLU A 286 -10.48 11.12 -8.42
C GLU A 286 -9.31 12.12 -8.44
N ILE A 287 -8.52 12.14 -9.52
CA ILE A 287 -7.41 13.08 -9.64
C ILE A 287 -7.99 14.48 -9.93
N PRO A 288 -7.64 15.50 -9.14
CA PRO A 288 -8.20 16.84 -9.30
C PRO A 288 -8.09 17.39 -10.73
N GLY A 289 -9.22 17.86 -11.26
CA GLY A 289 -9.33 18.43 -12.60
C GLY A 289 -9.28 17.41 -13.74
N ILE A 290 -9.46 16.11 -13.46
CA ILE A 290 -9.63 15.06 -14.47
C ILE A 290 -11.09 14.59 -14.47
N ASN A 291 -11.78 14.81 -15.60
CA ASN A 291 -13.19 14.45 -15.75
C ASN A 291 -13.41 13.30 -16.73
N LYS A 292 -12.45 13.06 -17.63
CA LYS A 292 -12.54 12.06 -18.69
C LYS A 292 -11.24 11.27 -18.80
N VAL A 293 -11.37 10.02 -19.25
CA VAL A 293 -10.24 9.14 -19.54
C VAL A 293 -10.29 8.71 -20.99
N LEU A 294 -9.21 8.95 -21.73
CA LEU A 294 -9.02 8.43 -23.09
C LEU A 294 -8.06 7.25 -23.04
N PHE A 295 -8.36 6.21 -23.82
CA PHE A 295 -7.53 5.03 -23.93
C PHE A 295 -6.91 4.99 -25.32
N LEU A 296 -5.59 4.81 -25.40
CA LEU A 296 -4.86 4.56 -26.64
C LEU A 296 -4.13 3.22 -26.54
N VAL A 297 -3.78 2.65 -27.70
CA VAL A 297 -2.86 1.51 -27.79
C VAL A 297 -1.77 1.85 -28.78
N ASP A 298 -0.53 1.87 -28.30
CA ASP A 298 0.67 2.27 -29.04
C ASP A 298 0.58 3.64 -29.73
N GLY A 299 -0.16 4.56 -29.12
CA GLY A 299 -0.41 5.91 -29.62
C GLY A 299 -1.63 6.03 -30.55
N GLU A 300 -2.27 4.91 -30.90
CA GLU A 300 -3.41 4.87 -31.82
C GLU A 300 -4.73 4.67 -31.06
N VAL A 301 -5.78 5.33 -31.54
CA VAL A 301 -7.15 5.14 -31.04
C VAL A 301 -7.63 3.74 -31.39
N GLN A 302 -8.31 3.08 -30.45
CA GLN A 302 -8.93 1.77 -30.67
C GLN A 302 -10.44 1.87 -30.49
N ASP A 303 -11.19 1.18 -31.36
CA ASP A 303 -12.65 1.06 -31.22
C ASP A 303 -13.01 0.39 -29.89
N THR A 304 -12.29 -0.67 -29.51
CA THR A 304 -12.48 -1.39 -28.24
C THR A 304 -11.16 -1.97 -27.73
N ILE A 305 -11.04 -2.18 -26.42
CA ILE A 305 -9.90 -2.92 -25.82
C ILE A 305 -10.26 -4.39 -25.58
N GLY A 306 -11.42 -4.68 -24.98
CA GLY A 306 -11.87 -6.05 -24.67
C GLY A 306 -13.09 -6.51 -25.46
N GLY A 307 -13.60 -5.66 -26.38
CA GLY A 307 -14.69 -5.96 -27.30
C GLY A 307 -16.08 -5.49 -26.88
N ASN A 308 -16.33 -5.15 -25.60
CA ASN A 308 -17.68 -4.78 -25.15
C ASN A 308 -17.93 -3.26 -25.08
N PHE A 309 -16.88 -2.44 -25.02
CA PHE A 309 -17.01 -0.99 -24.84
C PHE A 309 -16.34 -0.21 -25.95
N ASP A 310 -17.02 0.85 -26.42
CA ASP A 310 -16.44 1.86 -27.31
C ASP A 310 -15.39 2.68 -26.54
N THR A 311 -14.13 2.55 -26.95
CA THR A 311 -12.98 3.27 -26.38
C THR A 311 -12.42 4.33 -27.34
N SER A 312 -13.10 4.60 -28.46
CA SER A 312 -12.61 5.49 -29.51
C SER A 312 -12.62 6.98 -29.12
N LYS A 313 -13.24 7.31 -27.99
CA LYS A 313 -13.44 8.66 -27.49
C LYS A 313 -13.15 8.75 -25.98
N PRO A 314 -12.87 9.95 -25.44
CA PRO A 314 -12.74 10.15 -24.00
C PRO A 314 -14.03 9.76 -23.25
N LEU A 315 -13.89 8.93 -22.22
CA LEU A 315 -14.98 8.39 -21.43
C LEU A 315 -15.15 9.16 -20.11
N THR A 316 -16.38 9.53 -19.78
CA THR A 316 -16.75 10.22 -18.54
C THR A 316 -16.89 9.26 -17.35
N ARG A 317 -16.91 9.83 -16.15
CA ARG A 317 -16.94 9.11 -14.88
C ARG A 317 -18.16 8.18 -14.68
N TRP A 318 -19.36 8.59 -15.09
CA TRP A 318 -20.63 8.02 -14.57
C TRP A 318 -21.38 7.07 -15.47
N TYR A 319 -20.67 6.14 -16.12
CA TYR A 319 -21.27 5.07 -16.92
C TYR A 319 -22.00 5.54 -18.19
N PHE A 320 -22.34 6.83 -18.41
CA PHE A 320 -23.18 7.23 -19.54
C PHE A 320 -22.60 6.89 -20.91
N ASP A 321 -21.28 6.95 -21.06
CA ASP A 321 -20.63 6.63 -22.33
C ASP A 321 -20.55 5.11 -22.59
N LEU A 322 -20.57 4.32 -21.52
CA LEU A 322 -20.41 2.85 -21.55
C LEU A 322 -21.75 2.10 -21.44
N ASN A 323 -22.75 2.73 -20.83
CA ASN A 323 -24.11 2.25 -20.62
C ASN A 323 -25.05 3.48 -20.64
N PRO A 324 -25.41 3.98 -21.83
CA PRO A 324 -26.22 5.17 -21.96
C PRO A 324 -27.59 4.98 -21.29
N PRO A 325 -28.16 6.05 -20.70
CA PRO A 325 -29.49 5.97 -20.12
C PRO A 325 -30.50 5.54 -21.19
N PRO A 326 -31.53 4.75 -20.83
CA PRO A 326 -32.66 4.49 -21.72
C PRO A 326 -33.28 5.80 -22.22
N GLU A 327 -33.91 5.76 -23.40
CA GLU A 327 -34.53 6.95 -24.00
C GLU A 327 -35.49 7.64 -23.03
N GLY A 328 -35.33 8.96 -22.87
CA GLY A 328 -36.13 9.78 -21.94
C GLY A 328 -35.79 9.60 -20.46
N MET A 329 -34.69 8.93 -20.13
CA MET A 329 -34.17 8.82 -18.76
C MET A 329 -32.88 9.60 -18.57
N ILE A 330 -32.68 10.04 -17.33
CA ILE A 330 -31.44 10.64 -16.83
C ILE A 330 -30.88 9.68 -15.79
N GLY A 331 -29.56 9.46 -15.79
CA GLY A 331 -28.91 8.69 -14.74
C GLY A 331 -28.28 9.59 -13.69
N TYR A 332 -28.37 9.17 -12.44
CA TYR A 332 -27.68 9.81 -11.33
C TYR A 332 -26.78 8.78 -10.63
N PRO A 333 -25.50 9.09 -10.37
CA PRO A 333 -24.68 8.27 -9.48
C PRO A 333 -25.23 8.36 -8.05
N ILE A 334 -25.53 7.21 -7.46
CA ILE A 334 -25.98 7.10 -6.08
C ILE A 334 -25.05 6.16 -5.34
N TYR A 335 -24.55 6.64 -4.21
CA TYR A 335 -23.66 5.87 -3.34
C TYR A 335 -24.45 5.11 -2.29
N TYR A 336 -24.20 3.81 -2.20
CA TYR A 336 -24.83 2.89 -1.26
C TYR A 336 -23.78 2.20 -0.39
N ILE A 337 -24.26 1.48 0.63
CA ILE A 337 -23.45 0.64 1.49
C ILE A 337 -23.34 -0.76 0.89
N TYR A 338 -22.11 -1.21 0.62
CA TYR A 338 -21.80 -2.61 0.35
C TYR A 338 -21.32 -3.27 1.64
N LYS A 339 -22.03 -4.30 2.10
CA LYS A 339 -21.68 -5.02 3.34
C LYS A 339 -21.15 -6.40 3.03
N ILE A 340 -20.01 -6.74 3.61
CA ILE A 340 -19.44 -8.07 3.53
C ILE A 340 -18.98 -8.51 4.92
N LYS A 341 -19.63 -9.58 5.43
CA LYS A 341 -19.51 -10.01 6.84
C LYS A 341 -19.85 -8.86 7.78
N ASP A 342 -18.88 -8.42 8.58
CA ASP A 342 -18.94 -7.35 9.57
C ASP A 342 -18.40 -6.01 9.06
N LYS A 343 -17.98 -5.94 7.80
CA LYS A 343 -17.37 -4.75 7.19
C LYS A 343 -18.33 -4.04 6.25
N TYR A 344 -18.23 -2.71 6.23
CA TYR A 344 -19.02 -1.83 5.40
C TYR A 344 -18.12 -1.05 4.45
N PHE A 345 -18.59 -0.90 3.22
CA PHE A 345 -17.92 -0.22 2.13
C PHE A 345 -18.90 0.71 1.42
N ILE A 346 -18.36 1.65 0.65
CA ILE A 346 -19.15 2.56 -0.18
C ILE A 346 -19.04 2.10 -1.64
N THR A 347 -20.16 2.09 -2.36
CA THR A 347 -20.21 1.73 -3.78
C THR A 347 -21.11 2.69 -4.57
N PRO A 348 -20.63 3.28 -5.67
CA PRO A 348 -21.48 4.06 -6.56
C PRO A 348 -22.26 3.15 -7.54
N ILE A 349 -23.52 3.49 -7.76
CA ILE A 349 -24.40 2.87 -8.76
C ILE A 349 -25.14 3.96 -9.53
N THR A 350 -25.16 3.88 -10.85
CA THR A 350 -26.01 4.76 -11.67
C THR A 350 -27.46 4.32 -11.58
N LYS A 351 -28.34 5.23 -11.16
CA LYS A 351 -29.79 5.05 -11.12
C LYS A 351 -30.45 5.86 -12.21
N PHE A 352 -31.14 5.19 -13.12
CA PHE A 352 -31.91 5.83 -14.18
C PHE A 352 -33.31 6.18 -13.70
N THR A 353 -33.72 7.40 -13.98
CA THR A 353 -35.04 7.96 -13.65
C THR A 353 -35.53 8.79 -14.82
N LYS A 354 -36.85 9.00 -14.91
CA LYS A 354 -37.37 10.02 -15.82
C LYS A 354 -36.90 11.40 -15.36
N GLU A 355 -36.78 12.31 -16.32
CA GLU A 355 -36.53 13.71 -16.01
C GLU A 355 -37.67 14.24 -15.14
N GLU A 356 -37.32 14.73 -13.95
CA GLU A 356 -38.23 15.31 -12.98
C GLU A 356 -37.81 16.76 -12.69
N VAL A 357 -38.78 17.60 -12.37
CA VAL A 357 -38.55 19.03 -12.08
C VAL A 357 -37.66 19.21 -10.85
N ASP A 358 -37.72 18.29 -9.88
CA ASP A 358 -36.96 18.36 -8.64
C ASP A 358 -35.93 17.22 -8.54
N GLY A 359 -34.82 17.37 -9.27
CA GLY A 359 -33.74 16.39 -9.28
C GLY A 359 -33.14 16.09 -7.90
N VAL A 360 -33.14 17.06 -6.97
CA VAL A 360 -32.61 16.85 -5.61
C VAL A 360 -33.47 15.84 -4.84
N ASN A 361 -34.80 15.99 -4.89
CA ASN A 361 -35.70 15.01 -4.29
C ASN A 361 -35.64 13.66 -5.01
N THR A 362 -35.50 13.64 -6.33
CA THR A 362 -35.33 12.39 -7.09
C THR A 362 -34.08 11.62 -6.63
N ILE A 363 -32.93 12.29 -6.53
CA ILE A 363 -31.66 11.72 -6.06
C ILE A 363 -31.81 11.18 -4.62
N PHE A 364 -32.37 11.97 -3.71
CA PHE A 364 -32.58 11.56 -2.32
C PHE A 364 -33.54 10.38 -2.17
N ASN A 365 -34.58 10.32 -3.01
CA ASN A 365 -35.48 9.18 -3.05
C ASN A 365 -34.78 7.92 -3.57
N GLY A 366 -33.82 8.06 -4.48
CA GLY A 366 -32.95 6.97 -4.92
C GLY A 366 -32.12 6.38 -3.77
N LEU A 367 -31.53 7.20 -2.91
CA LEU A 367 -30.75 6.76 -1.74
C LEU A 367 -31.54 5.82 -0.81
N LYS A 368 -32.84 6.06 -0.62
CA LYS A 368 -33.71 5.25 0.25
C LYS A 368 -34.03 3.85 -0.29
N ASN A 369 -33.72 3.58 -1.56
CA ASN A 369 -34.10 2.37 -2.27
C ASN A 369 -32.87 1.69 -2.89
N PRO A 370 -32.00 1.05 -2.08
CA PRO A 370 -30.83 0.36 -2.60
C PRO A 370 -31.23 -0.82 -3.51
N PRO A 371 -30.44 -1.13 -4.55
CA PRO A 371 -30.62 -2.35 -5.34
C PRO A 371 -30.31 -3.60 -4.50
N VAL A 372 -30.71 -4.78 -5.01
CA VAL A 372 -30.44 -6.07 -4.36
C VAL A 372 -28.94 -6.25 -4.13
N GLY A 373 -28.57 -6.64 -2.91
CA GLY A 373 -27.17 -6.84 -2.51
C GLY A 373 -26.51 -5.62 -1.88
N LEU A 374 -27.18 -4.45 -1.88
CA LEU A 374 -26.71 -3.23 -1.23
C LEU A 374 -27.64 -2.81 -0.09
N GLU A 375 -27.08 -2.06 0.85
CA GLU A 375 -27.78 -1.45 1.98
C GLU A 375 -27.71 0.09 1.88
N THR A 376 -28.49 0.78 2.69
CA THR A 376 -28.34 2.23 2.90
C THR A 376 -28.56 2.56 4.37
N PHE A 377 -27.87 3.58 4.86
CA PHE A 377 -28.15 4.17 6.17
C PHE A 377 -29.12 5.36 6.09
N ILE A 378 -29.79 5.57 4.96
CA ILE A 378 -30.90 6.53 4.85
C ILE A 378 -32.24 5.82 5.13
N PRO A 379 -32.91 6.08 6.27
CA PRO A 379 -34.18 5.44 6.59
C PRO A 379 -35.27 5.79 5.57
N LYS A 380 -36.18 4.85 5.30
CA LYS A 380 -37.34 5.08 4.39
C LYS A 380 -38.23 6.25 4.83
N SER A 381 -38.28 6.53 6.14
CA SER A 381 -39.03 7.64 6.72
C SER A 381 -38.38 9.01 6.49
N ALA A 382 -37.11 9.06 6.07
CA ALA A 382 -36.39 10.31 5.86
C ALA A 382 -36.96 11.09 4.67
N LYS A 383 -37.02 12.41 4.82
CA LYS A 383 -37.56 13.33 3.82
C LYS A 383 -36.73 14.61 3.77
N ILE A 384 -36.54 15.15 2.58
CA ILE A 384 -36.09 16.53 2.44
C ILE A 384 -37.25 17.44 2.84
N VAL A 385 -36.96 18.38 3.74
CA VAL A 385 -37.88 19.45 4.15
C VAL A 385 -37.72 20.65 3.21
N SER A 386 -36.47 21.01 2.91
CA SER A 386 -36.14 22.08 1.98
C SER A 386 -34.78 21.85 1.36
N HIS A 387 -34.55 22.38 0.16
CA HIS A 387 -33.24 22.42 -0.47
C HIS A 387 -33.07 23.69 -1.30
N SER A 388 -31.83 24.12 -1.49
CA SER A 388 -31.48 25.22 -2.38
C SER A 388 -30.04 25.06 -2.85
N LEU A 389 -29.81 25.12 -4.16
CA LEU A 389 -28.48 25.14 -4.74
C LEU A 389 -28.00 26.59 -4.88
N LYS A 390 -26.79 26.89 -4.36
CA LYS A 390 -26.15 28.20 -4.54
C LYS A 390 -24.69 27.99 -4.93
N GLY A 391 -24.35 28.30 -6.18
CA GLY A 391 -23.03 28.02 -6.73
C GLY A 391 -22.75 26.52 -6.73
N ASP A 392 -21.66 26.13 -6.08
CA ASP A 392 -21.14 24.77 -5.93
C ASP A 392 -21.60 24.09 -4.63
N THR A 393 -22.56 24.68 -3.91
CA THR A 393 -22.98 24.20 -2.59
C THR A 393 -24.48 23.96 -2.58
N LEU A 394 -24.88 22.71 -2.35
CA LEU A 394 -26.28 22.35 -2.10
C LEU A 394 -26.57 22.49 -0.61
N LYS A 395 -27.52 23.34 -0.25
CA LYS A 395 -28.09 23.36 1.09
C LYS A 395 -29.30 22.43 1.16
N ILE A 396 -29.34 21.57 2.17
CA ILE A 396 -30.40 20.58 2.34
C ILE A 396 -30.81 20.47 3.81
N ASP A 397 -32.11 20.58 4.09
CA ASP A 397 -32.68 20.23 5.39
C ASP A 397 -33.37 18.88 5.31
N ILE A 398 -32.95 17.93 6.14
CA ILE A 398 -33.45 16.56 6.14
C ILE A 398 -34.19 16.29 7.45
N LYS A 399 -35.46 15.91 7.34
CA LYS A 399 -36.21 15.32 8.44
C LYS A 399 -35.86 13.84 8.55
N ILE A 400 -35.16 13.48 9.61
CA ILE A 400 -34.65 12.12 9.84
C ILE A 400 -34.49 11.84 11.34
N ASP A 401 -34.78 10.62 11.74
CA ASP A 401 -34.43 10.09 13.07
C ASP A 401 -33.05 9.43 12.97
N LEU A 402 -32.11 9.86 13.81
CA LEU A 402 -30.72 9.41 13.82
C LEU A 402 -30.47 8.20 14.73
N SER A 403 -31.52 7.61 15.32
CA SER A 403 -31.42 6.45 16.22
C SER A 403 -30.73 5.22 15.62
N PHE A 404 -30.62 5.11 14.30
CA PHE A 404 -29.90 4.03 13.60
C PHE A 404 -28.37 4.19 13.64
N ILE A 405 -27.87 5.40 13.93
CA ILE A 405 -26.44 5.67 14.07
C ILE A 405 -26.03 5.20 15.47
N ASP A 406 -25.32 4.09 15.53
CA ASP A 406 -24.86 3.44 16.77
C ASP A 406 -23.34 3.35 16.91
N SER A 407 -22.59 3.92 15.95
CA SER A 407 -21.14 3.93 15.94
C SER A 407 -20.59 5.09 15.10
N LYS A 408 -19.34 5.50 15.40
CA LYS A 408 -18.56 6.43 14.57
C LYS A 408 -18.48 5.98 13.11
N THR A 409 -18.37 4.67 12.87
CA THR A 409 -18.31 4.10 11.52
C THR A 409 -19.61 4.34 10.74
N LYS A 410 -20.78 4.06 11.35
CA LYS A 410 -22.06 4.32 10.68
C LYS A 410 -22.33 5.81 10.48
N GLU A 411 -21.96 6.65 11.43
CA GLU A 411 -22.06 8.11 11.27
C GLU A 411 -21.27 8.61 10.06
N ARG A 412 -20.00 8.15 9.95
CA ARG A 412 -19.14 8.48 8.81
C ARG A 412 -19.75 8.00 7.49
N LEU A 413 -20.23 6.76 7.44
CA LEU A 413 -20.80 6.18 6.23
C LEU A 413 -22.11 6.85 5.81
N PHE A 414 -22.97 7.20 6.76
CA PHE A 414 -24.19 7.98 6.53
C PHE A 414 -23.87 9.32 5.86
N LEU A 415 -22.88 10.05 6.38
CA LEU A 415 -22.44 11.31 5.76
C LEU A 415 -21.83 11.08 4.38
N LYS A 416 -21.01 10.04 4.20
CA LYS A 416 -20.44 9.70 2.90
C LYS A 416 -21.50 9.41 1.85
N GLU A 417 -22.52 8.60 2.16
CA GLU A 417 -23.63 8.33 1.23
C GLU A 417 -24.27 9.62 0.73
N LEU A 418 -24.55 10.57 1.62
CA LEU A 418 -25.13 11.86 1.25
C LEU A 418 -24.17 12.73 0.44
N VAL A 419 -22.98 13.00 0.97
CA VAL A 419 -22.01 13.92 0.37
C VAL A 419 -21.60 13.41 -1.00
N TYR A 420 -21.15 12.16 -1.12
CA TYR A 420 -20.67 11.62 -2.40
C TYR A 420 -21.79 11.57 -3.44
N THR A 421 -23.00 11.17 -3.06
CA THR A 421 -24.14 11.15 -3.98
C THR A 421 -24.45 12.52 -4.53
N PHE A 422 -24.61 13.53 -3.68
CA PHE A 422 -25.00 14.87 -4.16
C PHE A 422 -23.88 15.59 -4.90
N THR A 423 -22.63 15.49 -4.44
CA THR A 423 -21.50 16.11 -5.14
C THR A 423 -21.33 15.56 -6.54
N ASP A 424 -21.49 14.25 -6.69
CA ASP A 424 -21.27 13.59 -7.96
C ASP A 424 -22.49 13.69 -8.90
N ALA A 425 -23.70 13.57 -8.35
CA ALA A 425 -24.92 13.62 -9.14
C ALA A 425 -25.27 15.03 -9.65
N LEU A 426 -24.87 16.08 -8.92
CA LEU A 426 -25.13 17.47 -9.28
C LEU A 426 -23.89 18.20 -9.79
N ASN A 427 -22.72 17.56 -9.79
CA ASN A 427 -21.43 18.15 -10.12
C ASN A 427 -21.15 19.43 -9.30
N ILE A 428 -21.20 19.27 -7.98
CA ILE A 428 -21.01 20.33 -6.97
C ILE A 428 -19.92 19.94 -5.96
N ASP A 429 -19.36 20.90 -5.26
CA ASP A 429 -18.21 20.66 -4.38
C ASP A 429 -18.61 20.29 -2.95
N LYS A 430 -19.74 20.83 -2.46
CA LYS A 430 -20.09 20.76 -1.03
C LYS A 430 -21.58 20.55 -0.78
N LEU A 431 -21.86 19.94 0.37
CA LEU A 431 -23.20 19.77 0.91
C LEU A 431 -23.32 20.49 2.26
N ASP A 432 -24.23 21.46 2.37
CA ASP A 432 -24.60 22.11 3.63
C ASP A 432 -25.84 21.43 4.23
N ILE A 433 -25.64 20.60 5.25
CA ILE A 433 -26.66 19.71 5.81
C ILE A 433 -27.24 20.33 7.08
N SER A 434 -28.57 20.37 7.18
CA SER A 434 -29.28 20.48 8.46
C SER A 434 -30.18 19.26 8.69
N ILE A 435 -30.34 18.90 9.96
CA ILE A 435 -31.16 17.79 10.41
C ILE A 435 -32.28 18.34 11.27
N ASN A 436 -33.53 18.12 10.85
CA ASN A 436 -34.73 18.62 11.52
C ASN A 436 -34.67 20.14 11.80
N GLY A 437 -34.18 20.92 10.83
CA GLY A 437 -34.04 22.38 10.92
C GLY A 437 -32.86 22.88 11.76
N LYS A 438 -31.96 21.99 12.20
CA LYS A 438 -30.81 22.32 13.06
C LYS A 438 -29.50 21.83 12.46
N LYS A 439 -28.38 22.41 12.87
CA LYS A 439 -27.03 21.91 12.58
C LYS A 439 -26.40 21.30 13.85
N PRO A 440 -26.91 20.15 14.34
CA PRO A 440 -26.40 19.55 15.57
C PRO A 440 -24.99 18.98 15.34
N ASN A 441 -24.27 18.67 16.43
CA ASN A 441 -23.30 17.58 16.34
C ASN A 441 -24.07 16.28 16.13
N LEU A 442 -23.64 15.46 15.19
CA LEU A 442 -24.19 14.12 15.02
C LEU A 442 -23.88 13.24 16.25
N PRO A 443 -24.60 12.13 16.46
CA PRO A 443 -24.56 11.35 17.70
C PRO A 443 -23.17 10.92 18.20
N PHE A 444 -22.18 10.81 17.31
CA PHE A 444 -20.80 10.40 17.60
C PHE A 444 -19.77 11.52 17.38
N GLY A 445 -20.23 12.77 17.32
CA GLY A 445 -19.42 13.96 17.46
C GLY A 445 -19.02 14.65 16.15
N THR A 446 -19.46 14.16 14.99
CA THR A 446 -19.21 14.88 13.72
C THR A 446 -20.00 16.19 13.70
N ASN A 447 -19.28 17.30 13.50
CA ASN A 447 -19.86 18.63 13.42
C ASN A 447 -20.27 18.94 11.97
N ILE A 448 -21.52 19.36 11.75
CA ILE A 448 -22.08 19.70 10.44
C ILE A 448 -22.45 21.20 10.32
N GLU A 449 -21.86 22.07 11.14
CA GLU A 449 -22.12 23.51 11.14
C GLU A 449 -21.75 24.16 9.79
N ASN A 450 -20.67 23.67 9.18
CA ASN A 450 -20.15 24.16 7.91
C ASN A 450 -20.48 23.19 6.77
N PRO A 451 -20.57 23.68 5.51
CA PRO A 451 -20.70 22.82 4.34
C PRO A 451 -19.55 21.82 4.24
N ILE A 452 -19.87 20.58 3.89
CA ILE A 452 -18.96 19.43 3.94
C ILE A 452 -18.62 18.98 2.52
N SER A 453 -17.34 18.78 2.25
CA SER A 453 -16.82 18.24 0.99
C SER A 453 -16.49 16.74 1.08
N ARG A 454 -16.27 16.10 -0.06
CA ARG A 454 -15.85 14.67 -0.13
C ARG A 454 -14.56 14.37 0.64
N ALA A 455 -13.65 15.34 0.77
CA ALA A 455 -12.36 15.18 1.45
C ALA A 455 -12.49 15.17 3.00
N GLU A 456 -13.61 15.67 3.53
CA GLU A 456 -13.84 15.84 4.96
C GLU A 456 -14.61 14.67 5.61
N VAL A 457 -15.25 13.81 4.80
CA VAL A 457 -16.07 12.67 5.27
C VAL A 457 -15.36 11.33 5.23
#